data_AF-A0AAD8ADK7-F1
#
_entry.id   AF-A0AAD8ADK7-F1
#
_cell.length_a   1.000
_cell.length_b   1.000
_cell.length_c   1.000
_cell.angle_alpha   90.00
_cell.angle_beta   90.00
_cell.angle_gamma   90.00
#
_symmetry.space_group_name_H-M   'P 1'
#
loop_
_entity.id
_entity.type
_entity.pdbx_description
1 polymer ?
#
loop_
_entity_poly.entity_id
_entity_poly.type
_entity_poly.pdbx_seq_one_letter_code
_entity_poly.pdbx_strand_id
1 'polypeptide(L)'
;MSFKVKCVPVIHKVCCCSLRCGTFVAGTIMLILDMVSLVRDSIELSTMEVKEDKENKEQDFKFEEENDKEQDFSDFKLDLRDLTIAQTVYTAVDILTIILLLYGACKEKAGCLLPQVILMMYDIVYLLVIVVLLGVDVKDNALLTFGVLLVGALFVGLFMYVWVIFYSYYRQLEKRRAEPRDSMNLRDEHPTESLYNNTA
;
A
#
# COMPACT_ATOMS: atom_id res chain seq x y z
N MET A 1 6.36 -19.77 -9.87
CA MET A 1 5.46 -20.38 -8.87
C MET A 1 4.18 -19.56 -8.83
N SER A 2 3.01 -20.17 -8.99
CA SER A 2 1.71 -19.45 -8.96
C SER A 2 1.13 -19.56 -7.55
N PHE A 3 0.91 -18.42 -6.90
CA PHE A 3 0.37 -18.33 -5.54
C PHE A 3 -1.17 -18.36 -5.62
N LYS A 4 -1.78 -19.52 -5.32
CA LYS A 4 -3.24 -19.69 -5.36
C LYS A 4 -3.84 -19.65 -3.95
N VAL A 5 -4.43 -18.52 -3.57
CA VAL A 5 -5.25 -18.44 -2.36
C VAL A 5 -6.64 -18.97 -2.68
N LYS A 6 -7.01 -20.14 -2.12
CA LYS A 6 -8.26 -20.83 -2.46
C LYS A 6 -9.53 -20.12 -1.96
N CYS A 7 -9.42 -19.25 -0.94
CA CYS A 7 -10.58 -18.76 -0.20
C CYS A 7 -10.93 -17.27 -0.42
N VAL A 8 -10.29 -16.57 -1.35
CA VAL A 8 -10.58 -15.15 -1.57
C VAL A 8 -11.72 -14.99 -2.59
N PRO A 9 -12.83 -14.34 -2.23
CA PRO A 9 -13.92 -14.07 -3.16
C PRO A 9 -13.42 -13.20 -4.31
N VAL A 10 -13.78 -13.57 -5.55
CA VAL A 10 -13.41 -12.80 -6.74
C VAL A 10 -14.52 -11.82 -7.04
N ILE A 11 -14.23 -10.53 -6.92
CA ILE A 11 -15.17 -9.49 -7.30
C ILE A 11 -15.12 -9.32 -8.82
N HIS A 12 -16.28 -9.40 -9.47
CA HIS A 12 -16.39 -9.25 -10.92
C HIS A 12 -16.61 -7.79 -11.36
N LYS A 13 -17.29 -6.98 -10.54
CA LYS A 13 -17.59 -5.56 -10.79
C LYS A 13 -17.47 -4.76 -9.49
N VAL A 14 -16.96 -3.53 -9.57
CA VAL A 14 -16.85 -2.62 -8.42
C VAL A 14 -17.80 -1.45 -8.62
N CYS A 15 -18.84 -1.38 -7.78
CA CYS A 15 -19.90 -0.35 -7.80
C CYS A 15 -20.61 -0.22 -9.16
N CYS A 16 -20.02 0.48 -10.14
CA CYS A 16 -20.53 0.66 -11.50
C CYS A 16 -19.44 0.53 -12.59
N CYS A 17 -18.17 0.39 -12.20
CA CYS A 17 -17.03 0.49 -13.11
C CYS A 17 -16.39 -0.88 -13.37
N SER A 18 -15.62 -0.96 -14.46
CA SER A 18 -14.75 -2.12 -14.68
C SER A 18 -13.71 -2.20 -13.57
N LEU A 19 -13.32 -3.43 -13.21
CA LEU A 19 -12.31 -3.65 -12.17
C LEU A 19 -10.95 -2.99 -12.51
N ARG A 20 -10.69 -2.82 -13.81
CA ARG A 20 -9.55 -2.06 -14.34
C ARG A 20 -9.61 -0.59 -13.94
N CYS A 21 -10.77 0.06 -14.06
CA CYS A 21 -10.96 1.44 -13.64
C CYS A 21 -10.78 1.57 -12.12
N GLY A 22 -11.37 0.67 -11.33
CA GLY A 22 -11.18 0.65 -9.87
C GLY A 22 -9.70 0.51 -9.47
N THR A 23 -8.97 -0.38 -10.15
CA THR A 23 -7.52 -0.57 -9.93
C THR A 23 -6.73 0.69 -10.26
N PHE A 24 -7.06 1.35 -11.38
CA PHE A 24 -6.38 2.56 -11.82
C PHE A 24 -6.63 3.74 -10.88
N VAL A 25 -7.88 3.95 -10.46
CA VAL A 25 -8.26 5.02 -9.52
C VAL A 25 -7.60 4.79 -8.17
N ALA A 26 -7.69 3.58 -7.61
CA ALA A 26 -7.07 3.27 -6.32
C ALA A 26 -5.54 3.41 -6.38
N GLY A 27 -4.89 2.89 -7.43
CA GLY A 27 -3.45 3.04 -7.61
C GLY A 27 -3.00 4.49 -7.78
N THR A 28 -3.80 5.33 -8.44
CA THR A 28 -3.50 6.76 -8.60
C THR A 28 -3.63 7.51 -7.27
N ILE A 29 -4.67 7.21 -6.48
CA ILE A 29 -4.84 7.80 -5.15
C ILE A 29 -3.66 7.43 -4.25
N MET A 30 -3.25 6.16 -4.24
CA MET A 30 -2.09 5.69 -3.47
C MET A 30 -0.81 6.42 -3.88
N LEU A 31 -0.54 6.50 -5.18
CA LEU A 31 0.63 7.24 -5.69
C LEU A 31 0.67 8.70 -5.20
N ILE A 32 -0.48 9.38 -5.16
CA ILE A 32 -0.55 10.77 -4.67
C ILE A 32 -0.24 10.81 -3.16
N LEU A 33 -0.80 9.88 -2.38
CA LEU A 33 -0.56 9.80 -0.94
C LEU A 33 0.91 9.53 -0.62
N ASP A 34 1.57 8.66 -1.38
CA ASP A 34 2.99 8.33 -1.17
C ASP A 34 3.90 9.48 -1.58
N MET A 35 3.55 10.21 -2.64
CA MET A 35 4.26 11.42 -3.03
C MET A 35 4.18 12.50 -1.94
N VAL A 36 3.00 12.69 -1.33
CA VAL A 36 2.83 13.62 -0.21
C VAL A 36 3.64 13.17 1.01
N SER A 37 3.62 11.87 1.30
CA SER A 37 4.38 11.30 2.42
C SER A 37 5.88 11.45 2.21
N LEU A 38 6.38 11.20 0.99
CA LEU A 38 7.78 11.37 0.63
C LEU A 38 8.24 12.83 0.80
N VAL A 39 7.42 13.79 0.38
CA VAL A 39 7.72 15.23 0.57
C VAL A 39 7.78 15.57 2.06
N ARG A 40 6.84 15.08 2.86
CA ARG A 40 6.83 15.30 4.31
C ARG A 40 8.09 14.72 4.96
N ASP A 41 8.42 13.48 4.64
CA ASP A 41 9.58 12.78 5.21
C ASP A 41 10.89 13.46 4.77
N SER A 42 10.94 14.01 3.55
CA SER A 42 12.09 14.82 3.07
C SER A 42 12.26 16.13 3.84
N ILE A 43 11.16 16.81 4.17
CA ILE A 43 11.19 18.04 4.98
C ILE A 43 11.68 17.70 6.38
N GLU A 44 11.15 16.63 6.98
CA GLU A 44 11.53 16.20 8.32
C GLU A 44 13.03 15.87 8.39
N LEU A 45 13.55 15.09 7.43
CA LEU A 45 14.97 14.76 7.34
C LEU A 45 15.84 16.02 7.22
N SER A 46 15.42 17.00 6.41
CA SER A 46 16.13 18.28 6.26
C SER A 46 16.17 19.10 7.55
N THR A 47 15.13 19.02 8.38
CA THR A 47 15.09 19.75 9.66
C THR A 47 15.93 19.09 10.76
N MET A 48 16.22 17.79 10.64
CA MET A 48 17.07 17.07 11.60
C MET A 48 18.54 17.46 11.45
N GLU A 49 19.04 17.58 10.22
CA GLU A 49 20.44 17.99 9.95
C GLU A 49 20.76 19.37 10.55
N VAL A 50 19.84 20.33 10.42
CA VAL A 50 20.02 21.70 10.96
C VAL A 50 20.04 21.72 12.49
N LYS A 51 19.39 20.75 13.15
CA LYS A 51 19.39 20.65 14.62
C LYS A 51 20.67 20.01 15.13
N GLU A 52 21.20 18.99 14.47
CA GLU A 52 22.49 18.36 14.82
C GLU A 52 23.62 19.41 14.82
N ASP A 53 23.66 20.30 13.82
CA ASP A 53 24.67 21.37 13.74
C ASP A 53 24.56 22.41 14.86
N LYS A 54 23.36 22.62 15.42
CA LYS A 54 23.14 23.55 16.54
C LYS A 54 23.50 22.91 17.88
N GLU A 55 23.07 21.68 18.11
CA GLU A 55 23.37 20.94 19.34
C GLU A 55 24.89 20.76 19.51
N ASN A 56 25.61 20.42 18.44
CA ASN A 56 27.08 20.29 18.48
C ASN A 56 27.78 21.61 18.86
N LYS A 57 27.27 22.76 18.39
CA LYS A 57 27.86 24.07 18.73
C LYS A 57 27.54 24.52 20.16
N GLU A 58 26.42 24.09 20.72
CA GLU A 58 26.00 24.46 22.07
C GLU A 58 26.62 23.56 23.15
N GLN A 59 26.88 22.29 22.82
CA GLN A 59 27.61 21.35 23.70
C GLN A 59 29.07 21.73 23.92
N ASP A 60 29.77 22.25 22.90
CA ASP A 60 31.13 22.79 23.07
C ASP A 60 31.18 23.99 24.05
N PHE A 61 30.03 24.62 24.34
CA PHE A 61 29.93 25.76 25.25
C PHE A 61 29.50 25.39 26.69
N LYS A 62 29.00 24.18 26.93
CA LYS A 62 28.45 23.77 28.24
C LYS A 62 29.25 22.70 29.00
N PHE A 63 30.43 22.31 28.51
CA PHE A 63 31.22 21.21 29.06
C PHE A 63 31.90 21.48 30.43
N GLU A 64 31.40 22.41 31.27
CA GLU A 64 32.02 22.67 32.58
C GLU A 64 31.13 22.44 33.81
N GLU A 65 29.81 22.22 33.69
CA GLU A 65 29.00 21.99 34.89
C GLU A 65 27.82 21.04 34.63
N GLU A 66 27.72 20.03 35.50
CA GLU A 66 26.53 19.19 35.75
C GLU A 66 26.38 17.88 34.95
N ASN A 67 26.99 16.80 35.47
CA ASN A 67 26.80 15.41 35.06
C ASN A 67 25.96 14.68 36.13
N ASP A 68 24.85 14.02 35.73
CA ASP A 68 24.41 12.70 36.27
C ASP A 68 22.97 12.24 35.87
N LYS A 69 22.20 12.94 35.01
CA LYS A 69 20.81 12.50 34.69
C LYS A 69 20.36 12.46 33.21
N GLU A 70 21.25 12.71 32.24
CA GLU A 70 20.84 12.90 30.84
C GLU A 70 21.02 11.67 29.93
N GLN A 71 21.40 10.50 30.46
CA GLN A 71 21.88 9.38 29.65
C GLN A 71 20.79 8.53 28.94
N ASP A 72 19.52 8.64 29.35
CA ASP A 72 18.45 7.77 28.81
C ASP A 72 17.80 8.32 27.52
N PHE A 73 18.04 9.61 27.19
CA PHE A 73 17.37 10.27 26.05
C PHE A 73 18.18 10.24 24.74
N SER A 74 19.49 9.99 24.81
CA SER A 74 20.36 9.94 23.62
C SER A 74 20.17 8.67 22.80
N ASP A 75 19.94 7.53 23.46
CA ASP A 75 19.78 6.23 22.78
C ASP A 75 18.49 6.20 21.95
N PHE A 76 17.42 6.85 22.46
CA PHE A 76 16.15 6.95 21.74
C PHE A 76 16.22 7.83 20.47
N LYS A 77 17.11 8.84 20.42
CA LYS A 77 17.26 9.72 19.25
C LYS A 77 17.86 8.99 18.04
N LEU A 78 18.82 8.09 18.27
CA LEU A 78 19.46 7.32 17.19
C LEU A 78 18.47 6.39 16.49
N ASP A 79 17.56 5.76 17.25
CA ASP A 79 16.53 4.88 16.70
C ASP A 79 15.53 5.60 15.78
N LEU A 80 15.20 6.86 16.07
CA LEU A 80 14.25 7.63 15.25
C LEU A 80 14.80 7.97 13.87
N ARG A 81 16.10 8.32 13.77
CA ARG A 81 16.74 8.66 12.50
C ARG A 81 16.78 7.46 11.56
N ASP A 82 17.19 6.31 12.09
CA ASP A 82 17.25 5.06 11.33
C ASP A 82 15.84 4.63 10.88
N LEU A 83 14.83 4.82 11.74
CA LEU A 83 13.43 4.58 11.40
C LEU A 83 12.95 5.48 10.25
N THR A 84 13.25 6.78 10.27
CA THR A 84 12.86 7.72 9.20
C THR A 84 13.55 7.37 7.87
N ILE A 85 14.83 6.98 7.90
CA ILE A 85 15.55 6.54 6.70
C ILE A 85 14.92 5.27 6.15
N ALA A 86 14.66 4.27 7.00
CA ALA A 86 14.01 3.03 6.61
C ALA A 86 12.62 3.28 6.00
N GLN A 87 11.83 4.16 6.61
CA GLN A 87 10.53 4.58 6.10
C GLN A 87 10.65 5.27 4.73
N THR A 88 11.63 6.15 4.54
CA THR A 88 11.86 6.83 3.25
C THR A 88 12.18 5.82 2.14
N VAL A 89 13.04 4.84 2.43
CA VAL A 89 13.36 3.75 1.48
C VAL A 89 12.12 2.91 1.19
N TYR A 90 11.33 2.59 2.20
CA TYR A 90 10.08 1.86 2.05
C TYR A 90 9.10 2.57 1.10
N THR A 91 8.85 3.87 1.34
CA THR A 91 7.98 4.70 0.49
C THR A 91 8.48 4.77 -0.95
N ALA A 92 9.80 4.86 -1.16
CA ALA A 92 10.37 4.83 -2.51
C ALA A 92 10.12 3.49 -3.23
N VAL A 93 10.24 2.36 -2.51
CA VAL A 93 9.91 1.04 -3.05
C VAL A 93 8.42 0.94 -3.39
N ASP A 94 7.54 1.46 -2.52
CA ASP A 94 6.10 1.43 -2.75
C ASP A 94 5.69 2.25 -3.98
N ILE A 95 6.26 3.45 -4.16
CA ILE A 95 6.06 4.26 -5.37
C ILE A 95 6.44 3.47 -6.64
N LEU A 96 7.56 2.76 -6.62
CA LEU A 96 7.99 1.93 -7.74
C LEU A 96 7.01 0.78 -8.01
N THR A 97 6.51 0.12 -6.97
CA THR A 97 5.55 -0.97 -7.11
C THR A 97 4.16 -0.49 -7.55
N ILE A 98 3.75 0.72 -7.18
CA ILE A 98 2.54 1.35 -7.68
C ILE A 98 2.67 1.73 -9.15
N ILE A 99 3.82 2.28 -9.57
CA ILE A 99 4.09 2.54 -10.99
C ILE A 99 4.04 1.23 -11.78
N LEU A 100 4.61 0.14 -11.25
CA LEU A 100 4.51 -1.20 -11.85
C LEU A 100 3.07 -1.71 -11.91
N LEU A 101 2.26 -1.47 -10.86
CA LEU A 101 0.84 -1.81 -10.85
C LEU A 101 0.07 -1.05 -11.92
N LEU A 102 0.29 0.27 -12.04
CA LEU A 102 -0.37 1.11 -13.05
C LEU A 102 0.06 0.70 -14.46
N TYR A 103 1.35 0.46 -14.68
CA TYR A 103 1.87 -0.06 -15.94
C TYR A 103 1.27 -1.43 -16.29
N GLY A 104 1.21 -2.33 -15.31
CA GLY A 104 0.60 -3.66 -15.43
C GLY A 104 -0.89 -3.58 -15.75
N ALA A 105 -1.61 -2.64 -15.15
CA ALA A 105 -3.02 -2.40 -15.43
C ALA A 105 -3.26 -1.84 -16.84
N CYS A 106 -2.35 -1.00 -17.34
CA CYS A 106 -2.40 -0.47 -18.70
C CYS A 106 -2.04 -1.49 -19.77
N LYS A 107 -1.03 -2.35 -19.52
CA LYS A 107 -0.53 -3.36 -20.46
C LYS A 107 -1.12 -4.75 -20.25
N GLU A 108 -2.05 -4.91 -19.31
CA GLU A 108 -2.69 -6.18 -18.95
C GLU A 108 -1.69 -7.31 -18.62
N LYS A 109 -0.54 -6.93 -18.02
CA LYS A 109 0.52 -7.86 -17.63
C LYS A 109 0.40 -8.23 -16.15
N ALA A 110 -0.17 -9.40 -15.87
CA ALA A 110 -0.35 -9.91 -14.50
C ALA A 110 0.94 -9.90 -13.65
N GLY A 111 2.10 -10.15 -14.28
CA GLY A 111 3.39 -10.19 -13.58
C GLY A 111 3.79 -8.87 -12.89
N CYS A 112 3.34 -7.72 -13.42
CA CYS A 112 3.67 -6.41 -12.85
C CYS A 112 2.79 -6.03 -11.65
N LEU A 113 1.65 -6.70 -11.45
CA LEU A 113 0.74 -6.40 -10.32
C LEU A 113 1.12 -7.18 -9.05
N LEU A 114 1.85 -8.28 -9.20
CA LEU A 114 2.15 -9.21 -8.11
C LEU A 114 2.98 -8.57 -6.97
N PRO A 115 4.01 -7.74 -7.22
CA PRO A 115 4.77 -7.08 -6.16
C PRO A 115 3.88 -6.25 -5.23
N GLN A 116 3.00 -5.41 -5.78
CA GLN A 116 2.09 -4.58 -4.98
C GLN A 116 1.12 -5.42 -4.14
N VAL A 117 0.55 -6.48 -4.72
CA VAL A 117 -0.42 -7.34 -4.03
C VAL A 117 0.21 -8.04 -2.82
N ILE A 118 1.51 -8.36 -2.90
CA ILE A 118 2.27 -8.96 -1.79
C ILE A 118 2.62 -7.90 -0.75
N LEU A 119 3.14 -6.74 -1.16
CA LEU A 119 3.47 -5.64 -0.24
C LEU A 119 2.26 -5.20 0.58
N MET A 120 1.10 -5.06 -0.04
CA MET A 120 -0.13 -4.72 0.68
C MET A 120 -0.54 -5.73 1.76
N MET A 121 -0.23 -7.02 1.60
CA MET A 121 -0.49 -7.99 2.68
C MET A 121 0.42 -7.72 3.87
N TYR A 122 1.68 -7.37 3.60
CA TYR A 122 2.61 -6.95 4.65
C TYR A 122 2.12 -5.67 5.33
N ASP A 123 1.67 -4.67 4.58
CA ASP A 123 1.11 -3.42 5.12
C ASP A 123 -0.09 -3.65 6.03
N ILE A 124 -1.00 -4.54 5.65
CA ILE A 124 -2.20 -4.84 6.46
C ILE A 124 -1.80 -5.46 7.81
N VAL A 125 -0.83 -6.37 7.81
CA VAL A 125 -0.33 -6.99 9.06
C VAL A 125 0.40 -5.96 9.91
N TYR A 126 1.27 -5.15 9.29
CA TYR A 126 2.01 -4.09 9.95
C TYR A 126 1.07 -3.04 10.59
N LEU A 127 0.08 -2.58 9.85
CA LEU A 127 -0.93 -1.63 10.32
C LEU A 127 -1.73 -2.21 11.48
N LEU A 128 -2.10 -3.50 11.42
CA LEU A 128 -2.80 -4.16 12.52
C LEU A 128 -1.96 -4.17 13.81
N VAL A 129 -0.66 -4.46 13.71
CA VAL A 129 0.27 -4.44 14.85
C VAL A 129 0.37 -3.02 15.43
N ILE A 130 0.54 -2.00 14.59
CA ILE A 130 0.59 -0.60 15.03
C ILE A 130 -0.69 -0.21 15.78
N VAL A 131 -1.86 -0.52 15.24
CA VAL A 131 -3.14 -0.17 15.86
C VAL A 131 -3.27 -0.81 17.25
N VAL A 132 -2.80 -2.05 17.42
CA VAL A 132 -2.79 -2.72 18.73
C VAL A 132 -1.80 -2.07 19.69
N LEU A 133 -0.58 -1.77 19.25
CA LEU A 133 0.44 -1.12 20.09
C LEU A 133 -0.03 0.26 20.57
N LEU A 134 -0.52 1.09 19.65
CA LEU A 134 -1.09 2.41 19.98
C LEU A 134 -2.28 2.29 20.93
N GLY A 135 -3.10 1.24 20.79
CA GLY A 135 -4.20 0.97 21.72
C GLY A 135 -3.71 0.59 23.13
N VAL A 136 -2.58 -0.10 23.24
CA VAL A 136 -1.99 -0.50 24.52
C VAL A 136 -1.31 0.68 25.23
N ASP A 137 -0.77 1.64 24.48
CA ASP A 137 -0.04 2.78 25.08
C ASP A 137 -0.95 3.80 25.75
N VAL A 138 -2.21 3.94 25.33
CA VAL A 138 -3.15 4.95 25.85
C VAL A 138 -3.97 4.44 27.05
N LYS A 139 -3.31 3.82 28.02
CA LYS A 139 -4.00 3.12 29.14
C LYS A 139 -4.91 4.03 29.98
N ASP A 140 -4.56 5.31 30.10
CA ASP A 140 -5.22 6.20 31.05
C ASP A 140 -6.53 6.81 30.52
N ASN A 141 -6.79 6.70 29.21
CA ASN A 141 -7.96 7.33 28.58
C ASN A 141 -8.74 6.30 27.74
N ALA A 142 -9.70 5.62 28.37
CA ALA A 142 -10.53 4.60 27.72
C ALA A 142 -11.25 5.10 26.45
N LEU A 143 -11.73 6.35 26.46
CA LEU A 143 -12.39 6.96 25.30
C LEU A 143 -11.42 7.20 24.13
N LEU A 144 -10.18 7.61 24.44
CA LEU A 144 -9.16 7.83 23.42
C LEU A 144 -8.69 6.48 22.84
N THR A 145 -8.45 5.48 23.69
CA THR A 145 -8.13 4.11 23.25
C THR A 145 -9.21 3.55 22.32
N PHE A 146 -10.48 3.68 22.70
CA PHE A 146 -11.59 3.24 21.86
C PHE A 146 -11.60 3.98 20.52
N GLY A 147 -11.37 5.29 20.53
CA GLY A 147 -11.27 6.09 19.31
C GLY A 147 -10.16 5.64 18.37
N VAL A 148 -8.95 5.42 18.90
CA VAL A 148 -7.78 4.95 18.13
C VAL A 148 -8.04 3.57 17.54
N LEU A 149 -8.60 2.63 18.31
CA LEU A 149 -8.92 1.29 17.84
C LEU A 149 -10.00 1.32 16.75
N LEU A 150 -11.04 2.14 16.92
CA LEU A 150 -12.14 2.25 15.94
C LEU A 150 -11.64 2.83 14.62
N VAL A 151 -10.88 3.93 14.68
CA VAL A 151 -10.29 4.58 13.51
C VAL A 151 -9.29 3.64 12.83
N GLY A 152 -8.42 3.00 13.61
CA GLY A 152 -7.46 2.02 13.10
C GLY A 152 -8.11 0.84 12.41
N ALA A 153 -9.16 0.26 13.00
CA ALA A 153 -9.94 -0.82 12.40
C ALA A 153 -10.61 -0.40 11.09
N LEU A 154 -11.11 0.84 11.01
CA LEU A 154 -11.68 1.40 9.78
C LEU A 154 -10.62 1.46 8.68
N PHE A 155 -9.42 1.95 8.98
CA PHE A 155 -8.31 1.99 8.02
C PHE A 155 -7.93 0.59 7.56
N VAL A 156 -7.74 -0.38 8.47
CA VAL A 156 -7.45 -1.77 8.12
C VAL A 156 -8.52 -2.35 7.18
N GLY A 157 -9.80 -2.08 7.45
CA GLY A 157 -10.91 -2.48 6.59
C GLY A 157 -10.83 -1.87 5.18
N LEU A 158 -10.49 -0.58 5.07
CA LEU A 158 -10.30 0.10 3.78
C LEU A 158 -9.10 -0.48 3.00
N PHE A 159 -7.97 -0.71 3.66
CA PHE A 159 -6.79 -1.34 3.05
C PHE A 159 -7.10 -2.76 2.57
N MET A 160 -7.78 -3.56 3.39
CA MET A 160 -8.26 -4.90 3.01
C MET A 160 -9.18 -4.84 1.78
N TYR A 161 -10.08 -3.87 1.70
CA TYR A 161 -10.96 -3.69 0.55
C TYR A 161 -10.19 -3.37 -0.73
N VAL A 162 -9.25 -2.41 -0.68
CA VAL A 162 -8.41 -2.07 -1.84
C VAL A 162 -7.55 -3.27 -2.26
N TRP A 163 -7.00 -4.00 -1.29
CA TRP A 163 -6.25 -5.22 -1.55
C TRP A 163 -7.09 -6.27 -2.31
N VAL A 164 -8.34 -6.50 -1.88
CA VAL A 164 -9.27 -7.42 -2.58
C VAL A 164 -9.53 -6.97 -4.02
N ILE A 165 -9.61 -5.66 -4.29
CA ILE A 165 -9.76 -5.12 -5.66
C ILE A 165 -8.55 -5.48 -6.51
N PHE A 166 -7.34 -5.20 -6.03
CA PHE A 166 -6.11 -5.50 -6.77
C PHE A 166 -5.91 -7.00 -6.96
N TYR A 167 -6.16 -7.80 -5.94
CA TYR A 167 -6.09 -9.26 -6.00
C TYR A 167 -7.11 -9.83 -7.01
N SER A 168 -8.35 -9.34 -6.98
CA SER A 168 -9.38 -9.75 -7.93
C SER A 168 -8.96 -9.42 -9.37
N TYR A 169 -8.34 -8.26 -9.59
CA TYR A 169 -7.91 -7.84 -10.93
C TYR A 169 -6.73 -8.67 -11.42
N TYR A 170 -5.74 -8.90 -10.56
CA TYR A 170 -4.64 -9.82 -10.82
C TYR A 170 -5.15 -11.21 -11.25
N ARG A 171 -6.10 -11.78 -10.52
CA ARG A 171 -6.67 -13.10 -10.83
C ARG A 171 -7.44 -13.11 -12.15
N GLN A 172 -8.13 -12.02 -12.50
CA GLN A 172 -8.78 -11.90 -13.81
C GLN A 172 -7.76 -11.89 -14.96
N LEU A 173 -6.63 -11.19 -14.79
CA LEU A 173 -5.55 -11.20 -15.79
C LEU A 173 -4.88 -12.58 -15.90
N GLU A 174 -4.68 -13.29 -14.79
CA GLU A 174 -4.12 -14.63 -14.81
C GLU A 174 -5.02 -15.62 -15.56
N LYS A 175 -6.34 -15.55 -15.34
CA LYS A 175 -7.33 -16.38 -16.07
C LYS A 175 -7.30 -16.12 -17.58
N ARG A 176 -7.32 -14.84 -18.00
CA ARG A 176 -7.23 -14.45 -19.42
C ARG A 176 -5.93 -14.91 -20.09
N ARG A 177 -4.85 -15.04 -19.33
CA ARG A 177 -3.57 -15.55 -19.84
C ARG A 177 -3.54 -17.08 -19.94
N ALA A 178 -4.26 -17.76 -19.05
CA ALA A 178 -4.32 -19.22 -19.01
C ALA A 178 -5.24 -19.80 -20.09
N GLU A 179 -6.26 -19.06 -20.53
CA GLU A 179 -7.08 -19.45 -21.68
C GLU A 179 -6.25 -19.32 -22.97
N PRO A 180 -5.92 -20.43 -23.66
CA PRO A 180 -5.18 -20.38 -24.92
C PRO A 180 -5.97 -19.59 -25.95
N ARG A 181 -5.31 -18.65 -26.65
CA ARG A 181 -5.94 -17.73 -27.63
C ARG A 181 -6.72 -18.44 -28.75
N ASP A 182 -6.53 -19.74 -28.92
CA ASP A 182 -7.18 -20.54 -29.96
C ASP A 182 -8.71 -20.62 -29.79
N SER A 183 -9.26 -20.45 -28.58
CA SER A 183 -10.71 -20.47 -28.38
C SER A 183 -11.43 -19.19 -28.82
N MET A 184 -10.70 -18.11 -29.16
CA MET A 184 -11.30 -16.88 -29.67
C MET A 184 -11.61 -16.96 -31.18
N ASN A 185 -10.84 -17.74 -31.95
CA ASN A 185 -11.12 -17.96 -33.37
C ASN A 185 -12.36 -18.84 -33.60
N LEU A 186 -12.71 -19.72 -32.66
CA LEU A 186 -13.88 -20.60 -32.80
C LEU A 186 -15.23 -19.93 -32.50
N ARG A 187 -15.25 -18.69 -31.96
CA ARG A 187 -16.51 -18.00 -31.64
C ARG A 187 -17.03 -17.10 -32.76
N ASP A 188 -16.18 -16.79 -33.74
CA ASP A 188 -16.55 -16.01 -34.92
C ASP A 188 -17.00 -16.89 -36.11
N GLU A 189 -16.91 -18.23 -35.99
CA GLU A 189 -17.40 -19.19 -37.00
C GLU A 189 -18.82 -19.73 -36.71
N HIS A 190 -19.64 -19.03 -35.92
CA HIS A 190 -21.08 -19.32 -35.92
C HIS A 190 -21.80 -18.32 -36.84
N PRO A 191 -22.01 -18.67 -38.13
CA PRO A 191 -22.70 -17.80 -39.06
C PRO A 191 -24.13 -17.60 -38.57
N THR A 192 -24.54 -16.34 -38.56
CA THR A 192 -25.92 -15.85 -38.39
C THR A 192 -26.81 -16.26 -39.58
N GLU A 193 -26.81 -17.54 -39.96
CA GLU A 193 -27.47 -18.04 -41.18
C GLU A 193 -28.89 -18.56 -40.96
N SER A 194 -29.50 -18.42 -39.78
CA SER A 194 -30.81 -19.06 -39.49
C SER A 194 -32.01 -18.11 -39.36
N LEU A 195 -31.95 -16.87 -39.84
CA LEU A 195 -33.08 -15.93 -39.71
C LEU A 195 -33.67 -15.41 -41.03
N TYR A 196 -33.35 -16.00 -42.18
CA TYR A 196 -33.90 -15.57 -43.47
C TYR A 196 -34.91 -16.53 -44.14
N ASN A 197 -35.22 -17.69 -43.56
CA ASN A 197 -36.17 -18.63 -44.15
C ASN A 197 -37.39 -18.85 -43.24
N ASN A 198 -38.34 -17.91 -43.20
CA ASN A 198 -39.76 -18.18 -42.89
C ASN A 198 -40.62 -16.91 -43.05
N THR A 199 -40.93 -16.55 -44.29
CA THR A 199 -42.15 -15.82 -44.66
C THR A 199 -42.53 -16.24 -46.07
N ALA A 200 -43.32 -17.31 -46.16
CA ALA A 200 -44.11 -17.70 -47.31
C ALA A 200 -45.52 -18.02 -46.81
#